data_AF-A0A962GDI2-F1
#
_entry.id   AF-A0A962GDI2-F1
#
_cell.length_a   1.000
_cell.length_b   1.000
_cell.length_c   1.000
_cell.angle_alpha   90.00
_cell.angle_beta   90.00
_cell.angle_gamma   90.00
#
_symmetry.space_group_name_H-M   'P 1'
#
loop_
_entity.id
_entity.type
_entity.pdbx_description
1 polymer ?
#
loop_
_entity_poly.entity_id
_entity_poly.type
_entity_poly.pdbx_seq_one_letter_code
_entity_poly.pdbx_strand_id
1 'polypeptide(L)' 'MNTVCTIIPALRYRDAPAAIEWLCKAFGFEKHGVYADDAGGIAHAQLTFGNGMIMLSTANDN' A
#
# COMPACT_ATOMS: atom_id res chain seq x y z
N MET A 1 -16.20 14.10 22.03
CA MET A 1 -15.61 13.82 20.70
C MET A 1 -14.71 12.62 20.85
N ASN A 2 -15.14 11.44 20.39
CA ASN A 2 -14.32 10.23 20.44
C ASN A 2 -13.49 10.19 19.16
N THR A 3 -12.32 10.85 19.16
CA THR A 3 -11.40 10.77 18.02
C THR A 3 -10.75 9.40 18.03
N VAL A 4 -11.46 8.38 17.54
CA VAL A 4 -10.88 7.08 17.23
C VAL A 4 -9.96 7.27 16.03
N CYS A 5 -8.68 7.53 16.31
CA CYS A 5 -7.68 7.64 15.26
C CYS A 5 -7.39 6.24 14.73
N THR A 6 -7.89 5.92 13.54
CA THR A 6 -7.49 4.70 12.82
C THR A 6 -6.06 4.89 12.33
N ILE A 7 -5.13 4.12 12.88
CA ILE A 7 -3.74 4.09 12.37
C ILE A 7 -3.75 3.38 11.02
N ILE A 8 -3.19 4.03 9.99
CA ILE A 8 -3.00 3.46 8.66
C ILE A 8 -1.48 3.29 8.46
N PRO A 9 -0.95 2.06 8.54
CA PRO A 9 0.47 1.81 8.33
C PRO A 9 0.89 2.20 6.91
N ALA A 10 2.10 2.77 6.79
CA ALA A 10 2.76 3.02 5.51
C ALA A 10 3.97 2.11 5.37
N LEU A 11 3.95 1.24 4.36
CA LEU A 11 4.99 0.25 4.10
C LEU A 11 5.86 0.69 2.91
N ARG A 12 7.14 0.29 2.93
CA ARG A 12 8.06 0.53 1.81
C ARG A 12 8.59 -0.82 1.32
N TYR A 13 8.37 -1.12 0.04
CA TYR A 13 8.83 -2.36 -0.58
C TYR A 13 9.85 -2.06 -1.66
N ARG A 14 10.91 -2.86 -1.76
CA ARG A 14 11.88 -2.73 -2.86
C ARG A 14 11.22 -2.97 -4.22
N ASP A 15 10.31 -3.93 -4.29
CA ASP A 15 9.46 -4.20 -5.45
C ASP A 15 7.99 -4.03 -5.04
N ALA A 16 7.52 -2.79 -5.07
CA ALA A 16 6.16 -2.46 -4.70
C ALA A 16 5.10 -3.05 -5.65
N PRO A 17 5.30 -3.08 -6.99
CA PRO A 17 4.38 -3.78 -7.89
C PRO A 17 4.17 -5.25 -7.51
N ALA A 18 5.26 -6.00 -7.29
CA ALA A 18 5.15 -7.40 -6.89
C ALA A 18 4.53 -7.57 -5.50
N ALA A 19 4.85 -6.68 -4.56
CA ALA A 19 4.25 -6.70 -3.22
C ALA A 19 2.73 -6.48 -3.26
N ILE A 20 2.24 -5.55 -4.09
CA ILE A 20 0.80 -5.33 -4.27
C ILE A 20 0.11 -6.60 -4.75
N GLU A 21 0.59 -7.22 -5.83
CA GLU A 21 0.00 -8.45 -6.36
C GLU A 21 0.00 -9.57 -5.33
N TRP A 22 1.10 -9.72 -4.60
CA TRP A 22 1.22 -10.73 -3.58
C TRP A 22 0.26 -10.48 -2.40
N LEU A 23 0.15 -9.24 -1.91
CA LEU A 23 -0.77 -8.89 -0.81
C LEU A 23 -2.23 -9.13 -1.20
N CYS A 24 -2.61 -8.78 -2.43
CA CYS A 24 -3.92 -9.06 -2.99
C CYS A 24 -4.18 -10.58 -3.05
N LYS A 25 -3.23 -11.36 -3.58
CA LYS A 25 -3.40 -12.81 -3.75
C LYS A 25 -3.35 -13.59 -2.44
N ALA A 26 -2.44 -13.25 -1.54
CA ALA A 26 -2.17 -14.02 -0.32
C ALA A 26 -3.15 -13.70 0.80
N PHE A 27 -3.55 -12.42 0.93
CA PHE A 27 -4.42 -11.97 2.02
C PHE A 27 -5.79 -11.47 1.56
N GLY A 28 -6.01 -11.30 0.26
CA GLY A 28 -7.28 -10.79 -0.25
C GLY A 28 -7.42 -9.27 -0.14
N PHE A 29 -6.30 -8.52 -0.08
CA PHE A 29 -6.36 -7.06 -0.19
C PHE A 29 -6.94 -6.63 -1.54
N GLU A 30 -7.68 -5.54 -1.54
CA GLU A 30 -8.20 -4.90 -2.74
C GLU A 30 -7.43 -3.62 -3.03
N LYS A 31 -7.19 -3.34 -4.31
CA LYS A 31 -6.53 -2.11 -4.76
C LYS A 31 -7.53 -0.96 -4.70
N HIS A 32 -7.37 -0.06 -3.74
CA HIS A 32 -8.21 1.14 -3.64
C HIS A 32 -7.68 2.26 -4.54
N GLY A 33 -6.36 2.44 -4.57
CA GLY A 33 -5.68 3.38 -5.47
C GLY A 33 -4.22 2.98 -5.66
N VAL A 34 -3.73 3.02 -6.90
CA VAL A 34 -2.34 2.68 -7.24
C VAL A 34 -1.81 3.71 -8.22
N TYR A 35 -0.75 4.40 -7.83
CA TYR A 35 -0.11 5.46 -8.59
C TYR A 35 1.34 5.07 -8.83
N ALA A 36 1.67 4.81 -10.09
CA ALA A 36 3.03 4.50 -10.52
C ALA A 36 3.94 5.72 -10.39
N ASP A 37 5.24 5.49 -10.23
CA ASP A 37 6.26 6.51 -10.42
C ASP A 37 6.80 6.49 -11.87
N ASP A 38 7.70 7.43 -12.18
CA ASP A 38 8.30 7.56 -13.52
C ASP A 38 9.40 6.51 -13.80
N ALA A 39 9.76 5.67 -12.81
CA ALA A 39 10.82 4.66 -12.88
C ALA A 39 10.29 3.22 -12.92
N GLY A 40 8.97 3.03 -13.07
CA GLY A 40 8.33 1.70 -13.12
C GLY A 40 8.02 1.09 -11.75
N GLY A 41 8.21 1.85 -10.67
CA GLY A 41 7.75 1.54 -9.33
C GLY A 41 6.39 2.16 -9.01
N ILE A 42 6.14 2.30 -7.71
CA ILE A 42 4.92 2.84 -7.10
C ILE A 42 5.27 4.05 -6.26
N ALA A 43 4.84 5.23 -6.71
CA ALA A 43 4.92 6.46 -5.93
C ALA A 43 4.04 6.37 -4.68
N HIS A 44 2.82 5.86 -4.84
CA HIS A 44 1.84 5.71 -3.78
C HIS A 44 0.79 4.66 -4.12
N ALA A 45 0.43 3.81 -3.16
CA ALA A 45 -0.69 2.90 -3.27
C ALA A 45 -1.44 2.77 -1.94
N GLN A 46 -2.74 2.53 -2.05
CA GLN A 46 -3.66 2.24 -0.96
C GLN A 46 -4.31 0.89 -1.22
N LEU A 47 -4.15 -0.03 -0.27
CA LEU A 47 -4.80 -1.33 -0.29
C LEU A 47 -5.75 -1.46 0.90
N THR A 48 -6.95 -1.98 0.66
CA THR A 48 -7.99 -2.15 1.68
C THR A 48 -8.25 -3.62 1.97
N PHE A 49 -8.58 -3.94 3.22
CA PHE A 49 -9.02 -5.27 3.63
C PHE A 49 -10.05 -5.14 4.74
N GLY A 50 -11.31 -5.48 4.45
CA GLY A 50 -12.44 -5.25 5.36
C GLY A 50 -12.58 -3.76 5.69
N ASN A 51 -12.45 -3.40 6.96
CA ASN A 51 -12.47 -2.02 7.45
C ASN A 51 -11.07 -1.40 7.63
N GLY A 52 -10.01 -2.12 7.27
CA GLY A 52 -8.62 -1.68 7.38
C GLY A 52 -8.05 -1.19 6.06
N MET A 53 -7.01 -0.36 6.15
CA MET A 53 -6.23 0.13 5.00
C MET A 53 -4.74 0.13 5.34
N ILE A 54 -3.93 -0.15 4.34
CA ILE A 54 -2.50 0.10 4.35
C ILE A 54 -2.13 1.01 3.19
N MET A 55 -1.12 1.84 3.40
CA MET A 55 -0.44 2.56 2.34
C MET A 55 0.88 1.87 2.04
N LEU A 56 1.32 1.90 0.79
CA LEU A 56 2.65 1.43 0.44
C LEU A 56 3.23 2.17 -0.76
N SER A 57 4.56 2.14 -0.87
CA SER A 57 5.29 2.77 -1.95
C SER A 57 6.65 2.09 -2.15
N THR A 58 7.31 2.37 -3.27
CA THR A 58 8.62 1.80 -3.58
C THR A 58 9.68 2.39 -2.66
N ALA A 59 10.44 1.53 -1.99
CA ALA A 59 11.53 1.95 -1.12
C ALA A 59 12.56 2.76 -1.93
N ASN A 60 13.04 3.85 -1.35
CA ASN A 60 14.16 4.61 -1.88
C ASN A 60 15.27 4.48 -0.84
N ASP A 61 16.47 4.09 -1.25
CA ASP A 61 17.62 4.09 -0.35
C ASP A 61 17.96 5.55 -0.05
N ASN A 62 17.67 5.99 1.19
CA ASN A 62 17.92 7.34 1.67
C ASN A 62 19.02 7.33 2.73
#